data_AF-A0A7J3HNP8-F1
#
_entry.id   AF-A0A7J3HNP8-F1
#
_cell.length_a   1.000
_cell.length_b   1.000
_cell.length_c   1.000
_cell.angle_alpha   90.00
_cell.angle_beta   90.00
_cell.angle_gamma   90.00
#
_symmetry.space_group_name_H-M   'P 1'
#
loop_
_entity.id
_entity.type
_entity.pdbx_description
1 polymer ?
#
loop_
_entity_poly.entity_id
_entity_poly.type
_entity_poly.pdbx_seq_one_letter_code
_entity_poly.pdbx_strand_id
1 'polypeptide(L)' 'MHNEEAAILEAEVKEFTLLIERDTQNYIVSKANKLEKGLSFQRKEYETPVGRIDVLCIDKDSN' A
#
# COMPACT_ATOMS: atom_id res chain seq x y z
N MET A 1 -0.03 -15.76 37.67
CA MET A 1 0.08 -16.10 36.24
C MET A 1 -0.96 -15.33 35.40
N HIS A 2 -1.18 -14.03 35.65
CA HIS A 2 -2.15 -13.23 34.88
C HIS A 2 -1.49 -12.13 34.03
N ASN A 3 -0.16 -12.08 33.99
CA ASN A 3 0.59 -11.00 33.36
C ASN A 3 1.11 -11.35 31.95
N GLU A 4 1.20 -12.63 31.61
CA GLU A 4 1.60 -13.07 30.25
C GLU A 4 0.41 -13.12 29.30
N GLU A 5 -0.77 -13.53 29.77
CA GLU A 5 -2.00 -13.57 28.97
C GLU A 5 -2.45 -12.17 28.53
N ALA A 6 -2.26 -11.15 29.38
CA ALA A 6 -2.56 -9.76 29.05
C ALA A 6 -1.62 -9.20 27.97
N ALA A 7 -0.34 -9.56 27.99
CA ALA A 7 0.64 -9.14 26.99
C ALA A 7 0.39 -9.81 25.62
N ILE A 8 -0.15 -11.03 25.61
CA ILE A 8 -0.55 -11.73 24.38
C ILE A 8 -1.80 -11.06 23.78
N LEU A 9 -2.79 -10.70 24.62
CA LEU A 9 -3.98 -9.97 24.16
C LEU A 9 -3.67 -8.54 23.68
N GLU A 10 -2.78 -7.81 24.36
CA GLU A 10 -2.33 -6.48 23.91
C GLU A 10 -1.57 -6.54 22.58
N ALA A 11 -0.85 -7.63 22.30
CA ALA A 11 -0.21 -7.86 21.01
C ALA A 11 -1.21 -8.22 19.90
N GLU A 12 -2.35 -8.83 20.23
CA GLU A 12 -3.42 -9.20 19.29
C GLU A 12 -4.36 -8.04 18.95
N VAL A 13 -4.53 -7.06 19.83
CA VAL A 13 -5.24 -5.80 19.53
C VAL A 13 -4.26 -4.77 18.96
N LYS A 14 -3.59 -5.13 17.86
CA LYS A 14 -3.15 -4.07 16.94
C LYS A 14 -4.41 -3.45 16.38
N GLU A 15 -4.77 -2.26 16.83
CA GLU A 15 -5.79 -1.44 16.20
C GLU A 15 -5.41 -1.24 14.72
N PHE A 16 -5.96 -2.07 13.84
CA PHE A 16 -5.80 -1.91 12.40
C PHE A 16 -6.66 -0.73 11.98
N THR A 17 -6.08 0.47 12.01
CA THR A 17 -6.69 1.62 11.38
C THR A 17 -6.50 1.52 9.88
N LEU A 18 -7.60 1.27 9.17
CA LEU A 18 -7.63 1.37 7.71
C LEU A 18 -7.53 2.84 7.32
N LEU A 19 -6.48 3.19 6.58
CA LEU A 19 -6.34 4.47 5.95
C LEU A 19 -6.53 4.26 4.46
N ILE A 20 -7.77 4.48 4.00
CA ILE A 20 -8.23 4.15 2.64
C ILE A 20 -7.18 4.49 1.59
N GLU A 21 -6.73 5.75 1.55
CA GLU A 21 -5.76 6.22 0.56
C GLU A 21 -4.43 5.47 0.63
N ARG A 22 -3.81 5.44 1.82
CA ARG A 22 -2.52 4.77 2.04
C ARG A 22 -2.59 3.29 1.71
N ASP A 23 -3.66 2.62 2.12
CA ASP A 23 -3.82 1.18 1.98
C ASP A 23 -4.13 0.82 0.53
N THR A 24 -4.90 1.65 -0.17
CA THR A 24 -5.09 1.54 -1.63
C THR A 24 -3.78 1.73 -2.37
N GLN A 25 -2.99 2.77 -2.06
CA GLN A 25 -1.68 2.96 -2.68
C GLN A 25 -0.77 1.75 -2.46
N ASN A 26 -0.72 1.21 -1.24
CA ASN A 26 0.07 0.03 -0.91
C ASN A 26 -0.41 -1.23 -1.66
N TYR A 27 -1.72 -1.38 -1.83
CA TYR A 27 -2.30 -2.46 -2.63
C TYR A 27 -1.85 -2.35 -4.09
N ILE A 28 -1.96 -1.17 -4.70
CA ILE A 28 -1.56 -0.93 -6.09
C ILE A 28 -0.07 -1.23 -6.27
N VAL A 29 0.78 -0.71 -5.39
CA VAL A 29 2.24 -0.94 -5.41
C VAL A 29 2.58 -2.43 -5.36
N SER A 30 1.92 -3.18 -4.49
CA SER A 30 2.20 -4.62 -4.29
C SER A 30 1.56 -5.52 -5.35
N LYS A 31 0.51 -5.07 -6.03
CA LYS A 31 -0.34 -5.91 -6.90
C LYS A 31 -0.77 -5.20 -8.18
N ALA A 32 0.05 -4.32 -8.75
CA ALA A 32 -0.28 -3.58 -9.99
C ALA A 32 -0.79 -4.51 -11.12
N ASN A 33 -0.13 -5.66 -11.31
CA ASN A 33 -0.51 -6.67 -12.31
C ASN A 33 -1.89 -7.33 -12.07
N LYS A 34 -2.51 -7.12 -10.90
CA LYS A 34 -3.90 -7.56 -10.62
C LYS A 34 -4.93 -6.56 -11.09
N LEU A 35 -4.55 -5.29 -11.28
CA LEU A 35 -5.41 -4.25 -11.82
C LEU A 35 -5.47 -4.36 -13.34
N GLU A 36 -4.30 -4.56 -13.96
CA GLU A 36 -4.18 -4.76 -15.39
C GLU A 36 -3.00 -5.69 -15.71
N LYS A 37 -3.20 -6.60 -16.67
CA LYS A 37 -2.17 -7.56 -17.06
C LYS A 37 -0.98 -6.84 -17.70
N GLY A 38 0.19 -6.98 -17.09
CA GLY A 38 1.43 -6.34 -17.54
C GLY A 38 1.68 -4.96 -16.95
N LEU A 39 0.77 -4.45 -16.11
CA LEU A 39 1.01 -3.23 -15.34
C LEU A 39 2.02 -3.49 -14.23
N SER A 40 3.02 -2.63 -14.14
CA SER A 40 4.11 -2.73 -13.18
C SER A 40 4.28 -1.41 -12.41
N PHE A 41 4.57 -1.51 -11.11
CA PHE A 41 4.83 -0.33 -10.29
C PHE A 41 6.18 0.28 -10.65
N GLN A 42 6.22 1.61 -10.77
CA GLN A 42 7.45 2.36 -11.03
C GLN A 42 7.87 3.22 -9.83
N ARG A 43 6.98 4.10 -9.33
CA ARG A 43 7.31 5.05 -8.26
C ARG A 43 6.09 5.43 -7.45
N LYS A 44 6.29 5.70 -6.15
CA LYS A 44 5.29 6.25 -5.24
C LYS A 44 5.59 7.73 -5.00
N GLU A 45 4.56 8.56 -4.85
CA GLU A 45 4.68 10.00 -4.53
C GLU A 45 5.64 10.73 -5.49
N TYR A 46 5.35 10.63 -6.79
CA TYR A 46 6.17 11.22 -7.84
C TYR A 46 5.81 12.71 -8.06
N GLU A 47 6.76 13.58 -7.76
CA GLU A 47 6.64 15.02 -7.99
C GLU A 47 6.81 15.38 -9.48
N THR A 48 5.94 16.25 -9.97
CA THR A 48 5.94 16.80 -11.33
C THR A 48 5.92 18.33 -11.28
N PRO A 49 6.22 19.04 -12.38
CA PRO A 49 6.15 20.50 -12.41
C PRO A 49 4.77 21.11 -12.08
N VAL A 50 3.69 20.32 -12.16
CA VAL A 50 2.31 20.78 -11.96
C VAL A 50 1.63 20.16 -10.73
N GLY A 51 2.32 19.29 -9.99
CA GLY A 51 1.75 18.62 -8.81
C GLY A 51 2.35 17.24 -8.55
N ARG A 52 1.70 16.46 -7.68
CA ARG A 52 2.17 15.15 -7.23
C ARG A 52 1.28 14.03 -7.73
N ILE A 53 1.89 12.93 -8.16
CA ILE A 53 1.24 11.66 -8.51
C ILE A 53 1.47 10.67 -7.37
N ASP A 54 0.42 10.10 -6.80
CA ASP A 54 0.56 9.20 -5.64
C ASP A 54 1.18 7.84 -6.01
N VAL A 55 0.82 7.28 -7.16
CA VAL A 55 1.40 6.03 -7.69
C VAL A 55 1.59 6.14 -9.19
N LEU A 56 2.82 5.97 -9.64
CA LEU A 56 3.22 5.91 -11.03
C LEU A 56 3.54 4.45 -11.40
N CYS A 57 2.95 3.98 -12.50
CA CYS A 57 3.10 2.64 -13.03
C CYS A 57 3.50 2.71 -14.50
N ILE A 58 4.03 1.61 -15.02
CA ILE A 58 4.30 1.40 -16.44
C ILE A 58 3.43 0.24 -16.93
N ASP A 59 2.74 0.41 -18.05
CA ASP A 59 1.90 -0.62 -18.67
C ASP A 59 2.70 -1.61 -19.54
N LYS A 60 2.00 -2.57 -20.15
CA LYS A 60 2.61 -3.60 -21.02
C LYS A 60 3.22 -3.02 -22.30
N ASP A 61 2.78 -1.84 -22.73
CA ASP A 61 3.19 -1.15 -23.94
C ASP A 61 4.30 -0.11 -23.62
N SER A 62 4.80 -0.11 -22.38
CA SER A 62 5.84 0.80 -21.86
C SER A 62 5.42 2.28 -21.80
N ASN A 63 4.12 2.54 -21.63
CA ASN A 63 3.60 3.86 -21.27
C ASN A 63 3.63 4.07 -19.75
#